data_AF-A0A7J7I3Y5-F1
#
_entry.id   AF-A0A7J7I3Y5-F1
#
_cell.length_a   1.000
_cell.length_b   1.000
_cell.length_c   1.000
_cell.angle_alpha   90.00
_cell.angle_beta   90.00
_cell.angle_gamma   90.00
#
_symmetry.space_group_name_H-M   'P 1'
#
loop_
_entity.id
_entity.type
_entity.pdbx_description
1 polymer ?
#
loop_
_entity_poly.entity_id
_entity_poly.type
_entity_poly.pdbx_seq_one_letter_code
_entity_poly.pdbx_strand_id
1 'polypeptide(L)'
;MKDKANLADVLNERNDIGSITSGCRGRRFRVGKVRGKSVIYVRWGIGLVNAAAAAAAQQMLDVFKIIRVVHFRIAGNANNSKSIGDVTIPKQYFNCGLWDWLLDDCGKKPNGTLGTSDKAHLEFGNYNLPKGEAKGEGEVNNELGRMGYSTEQFFSESGKPNNPQSLLWAEINFNLLKFASNLEESPNAKSISLYCVGMELEQCLNSSECLPKKPKLVLGLKGSTPNTCVDNAACRAFLFKTFHLLIWRAQL
;
A
#
# COMPACT_ATOMS: atom_id res chain seq x y z
N MET A 1 15.98 12.33 -16.75
CA MET A 1 15.31 11.06 -16.34
C MET A 1 16.31 9.90 -16.30
N LYS A 2 17.38 10.06 -15.51
CA LYS A 2 18.51 9.18 -15.14
C LYS A 2 19.17 10.00 -14.02
N ASP A 3 19.37 9.60 -12.78
CA ASP A 3 19.54 8.32 -12.12
C ASP A 3 18.83 8.37 -10.76
N LYS A 4 18.04 7.35 -10.45
CA LYS A 4 17.59 7.10 -9.08
C LYS A 4 18.36 5.88 -8.63
N ALA A 5 19.17 6.01 -7.58
CA ALA A 5 19.87 4.88 -6.97
C ALA A 5 18.87 3.74 -6.74
N ASN A 6 18.97 2.71 -7.58
CA ASN A 6 18.17 1.51 -7.46
C ASN A 6 18.75 0.75 -6.28
N LEU A 7 17.94 0.23 -5.36
CA LEU A 7 18.47 -0.65 -4.32
C LEU A 7 19.24 -1.83 -4.94
N ALA A 8 18.86 -2.27 -6.14
CA ALA A 8 19.65 -3.23 -6.92
C ALA A 8 21.09 -2.77 -7.22
N ASP A 9 21.28 -1.48 -7.47
CA ASP A 9 22.57 -0.88 -7.80
C ASP A 9 23.37 -0.68 -6.50
N VAL A 10 22.72 -0.24 -5.41
CA VAL A 10 23.32 -0.18 -4.05
C VAL A 10 23.74 -1.57 -3.52
N LEU A 11 22.97 -2.61 -3.87
CA LEU A 11 23.27 -4.01 -3.53
C LEU A 11 24.40 -4.58 -4.42
N ASN A 12 24.51 -4.14 -5.67
CA ASN A 12 25.59 -4.52 -6.58
C ASN A 12 26.91 -3.80 -6.28
N GLU A 13 26.87 -2.52 -5.86
CA GLU A 13 28.04 -1.69 -5.54
C GLU A 13 28.87 -2.22 -4.37
N ARG A 14 28.35 -3.19 -3.59
CA ARG A 14 29.04 -3.74 -2.42
C ARG A 14 29.63 -5.14 -2.59
N ASN A 15 29.64 -5.73 -3.80
CA ASN A 15 30.29 -7.03 -4.14
C ASN A 15 29.95 -8.26 -3.26
N ASP A 16 29.02 -8.17 -2.30
CA ASP A 16 28.72 -9.24 -1.31
C ASP A 16 27.45 -10.05 -1.62
N ILE A 17 26.88 -9.94 -2.84
CA ILE A 17 25.53 -10.42 -3.14
C ILE A 17 25.51 -11.31 -4.39
N GLY A 18 25.21 -12.59 -4.19
CA GLY A 18 25.00 -13.56 -5.26
C GLY A 18 23.58 -13.46 -5.86
N SER A 19 23.44 -13.85 -7.12
CA SER A 19 22.14 -13.97 -7.80
C SER A 19 21.74 -15.44 -7.92
N ILE A 20 20.63 -15.83 -7.30
CA ILE A 20 20.03 -17.15 -7.53
C ILE A 20 18.92 -16.96 -8.57
N THR A 21 19.10 -17.63 -9.72
CA THR A 21 18.17 -17.54 -10.86
C THR A 21 17.42 -18.87 -11.10
N SER A 22 17.75 -19.93 -10.36
CA SER A 22 17.13 -21.25 -10.55
C SER A 22 15.75 -21.33 -9.90
N GLY A 23 14.70 -21.60 -10.71
CA GLY A 23 13.47 -22.26 -10.26
C GLY A 23 12.26 -21.38 -9.86
N CYS A 24 12.37 -20.07 -9.71
CA CYS A 24 11.25 -19.27 -9.18
C CYS A 24 10.41 -18.56 -10.25
N ARG A 25 9.73 -19.29 -11.14
CA ARG A 25 8.71 -18.77 -12.10
C ARG A 25 9.06 -17.44 -12.80
N GLY A 26 10.33 -17.25 -13.20
CA GLY A 26 10.82 -16.04 -13.88
C GLY A 26 11.27 -14.88 -12.98
N ARG A 27 11.26 -15.04 -11.65
CA ARG A 27 11.75 -14.04 -10.69
C ARG A 27 13.20 -14.30 -10.30
N ARG A 28 13.96 -13.21 -10.16
CA ARG A 28 15.35 -13.24 -9.69
C ARG A 28 15.41 -12.82 -8.23
N PHE A 29 15.93 -13.72 -7.40
CA PHE A 29 16.19 -13.46 -5.99
C PHE A 29 17.67 -13.10 -5.83
N ARG A 30 17.93 -11.92 -5.26
CA ARG A 30 19.27 -11.50 -4.88
C ARG A 30 19.48 -11.84 -3.43
N VAL A 31 20.46 -12.67 -3.15
CA VAL A 31 20.74 -13.18 -1.81
C VAL A 31 22.13 -12.75 -1.42
N GLY A 32 22.26 -12.13 -0.25
CA GLY A 32 23.56 -11.72 0.23
C GLY A 32 23.47 -11.15 1.63
N LYS A 33 24.44 -10.29 1.97
CA LYS A 33 24.47 -9.63 3.27
C LYS A 33 24.47 -8.13 3.12
N VAL A 34 23.70 -7.46 3.99
CA VAL A 34 23.79 -6.02 4.20
C VAL A 34 24.28 -5.82 5.62
N ARG A 35 25.49 -5.26 5.78
CA ARG A 35 26.12 -5.05 7.10
C ARG A 35 26.13 -6.33 7.96
N GLY A 36 26.51 -7.45 7.35
CA GLY A 36 26.57 -8.76 8.00
C GLY A 36 25.22 -9.47 8.23
N LYS A 37 24.08 -8.82 7.96
CA LYS A 37 22.75 -9.43 8.06
C LYS A 37 22.34 -10.03 6.72
N SER A 38 21.89 -11.28 6.72
CA SER A 38 21.37 -11.92 5.52
C SER A 38 20.13 -11.19 5.01
N VAL A 39 20.14 -10.81 3.73
CA VAL A 39 19.05 -10.12 3.07
C VAL A 39 18.73 -10.84 1.76
N ILE A 40 17.44 -10.96 1.49
CA ILE A 40 16.92 -11.43 0.22
C ILE A 40 16.12 -10.29 -0.38
N TYR A 41 16.48 -9.90 -1.60
CA TYR A 41 15.78 -8.89 -2.38
C TYR A 41 15.14 -9.53 -3.59
N VAL A 42 13.85 -9.27 -3.78
CA VAL A 42 13.08 -9.70 -4.94
C VAL A 42 12.23 -8.54 -5.44
N ARG A 43 12.13 -8.39 -6.76
CA ARG A 43 11.19 -7.47 -7.38
C ARG A 43 9.83 -8.14 -7.48
N TRP A 44 8.81 -7.45 -6.99
CA TRP A 44 7.51 -8.04 -6.75
C TRP A 44 6.42 -7.62 -7.74
N GLY A 45 6.71 -6.84 -8.79
CA GLY A 45 5.70 -6.42 -9.79
C GLY A 45 4.65 -5.39 -9.32
N ILE A 46 3.49 -5.34 -9.99
CA ILE A 46 2.39 -4.38 -9.77
C ILE A 46 1.06 -5.15 -9.72
N GLY A 47 0.16 -4.78 -8.80
CA GLY A 47 -1.22 -5.28 -8.75
C GLY A 47 -1.46 -6.41 -7.73
N LEU A 48 -2.70 -6.47 -7.22
CA LEU A 48 -3.16 -7.39 -6.17
C LEU A 48 -3.66 -8.75 -6.74
N VAL A 49 -4.37 -8.73 -7.88
CA VAL A 49 -5.12 -9.89 -8.42
C VAL A 49 -4.24 -11.03 -8.93
N ASN A 50 -2.93 -10.82 -9.18
CA ASN A 50 -2.12 -11.94 -9.66
C ASN A 50 -0.62 -11.84 -9.34
N ALA A 51 -0.16 -12.87 -8.63
CA ALA A 51 1.18 -13.46 -8.69
C ALA A 51 2.39 -12.70 -8.16
N ALA A 52 2.40 -11.38 -8.01
CA ALA A 52 3.68 -10.68 -7.88
C ALA A 52 4.05 -10.30 -6.43
N ALA A 53 3.09 -9.85 -5.63
CA ALA A 53 3.27 -9.60 -4.19
C ALA A 53 3.13 -10.87 -3.35
N ALA A 54 1.93 -11.45 -3.32
CA ALA A 54 1.61 -12.64 -2.56
C ALA A 54 2.36 -13.88 -3.06
N ALA A 55 2.54 -14.07 -4.37
CA ALA A 55 3.31 -15.22 -4.85
C ALA A 55 4.83 -14.99 -4.81
N ALA A 56 5.35 -13.76 -4.83
CA ALA A 56 6.76 -13.57 -4.46
C ALA A 56 6.96 -13.77 -2.95
N ALA A 57 6.03 -13.31 -2.11
CA ALA A 57 6.07 -13.56 -0.67
C ALA A 57 5.98 -15.05 -0.37
N GLN A 58 5.01 -15.77 -0.93
CA GLN A 58 4.86 -17.21 -0.74
C GLN A 58 6.06 -17.97 -1.29
N GLN A 59 6.54 -17.67 -2.51
CA GLN A 59 7.76 -18.29 -3.02
C GLN A 59 8.98 -18.01 -2.14
N MET A 60 9.08 -16.79 -1.60
CA MET A 60 10.15 -16.42 -0.69
C MET A 60 10.05 -17.19 0.63
N LEU A 61 8.85 -17.40 1.16
CA LEU A 61 8.59 -18.16 2.38
C LEU A 61 8.78 -19.68 2.20
N ASP A 62 8.44 -20.21 1.03
CA ASP A 62 8.57 -21.63 0.69
C ASP A 62 10.05 -22.03 0.50
N VAL A 63 10.85 -21.14 -0.09
CA VAL A 63 12.24 -21.43 -0.47
C VAL A 63 13.24 -21.00 0.59
N PHE A 64 12.95 -19.92 1.33
CA PHE A 64 13.88 -19.33 2.28
C PHE A 64 13.29 -19.25 3.67
N LYS A 65 14.16 -19.39 4.68
CA LYS A 65 13.79 -19.09 6.07
C LYS A 65 13.74 -17.58 6.29
N ILE A 66 12.57 -17.00 6.07
CA ILE A 66 12.33 -15.57 6.26
C ILE A 66 11.91 -15.29 7.70
N ILE A 67 12.54 -14.29 8.31
CA ILE A 67 12.21 -13.82 9.66
C ILE A 67 11.32 -12.57 9.64
N ARG A 68 11.48 -11.71 8.62
CA ARG A 68 10.86 -10.39 8.52
C ARG A 68 10.75 -10.01 7.04
N VAL A 69 9.64 -9.38 6.67
CA VAL A 69 9.42 -8.83 5.33
C VAL A 69 9.34 -7.32 5.44
N VAL A 70 10.10 -6.62 4.60
CA VAL A 70 10.03 -5.16 4.46
C VAL A 70 9.60 -4.87 3.03
N HIS A 71 8.40 -4.33 2.87
CA HIS A 71 7.89 -3.84 1.59
C HIS A 71 8.05 -2.32 1.52
N PHE A 72 8.58 -1.81 0.41
CA PHE A 72 8.75 -0.39 0.18
C PHE A 72 8.38 -0.04 -1.25
N ARG A 73 7.69 1.09 -1.43
CA ARG A 73 7.26 1.58 -2.73
C ARG A 73 6.98 3.07 -2.67
N ILE A 74 6.98 3.72 -3.83
CA ILE A 74 6.41 5.06 -4.01
C ILE A 74 4.89 4.95 -3.79
N ALA A 75 4.35 5.85 -2.99
CA ALA A 75 2.93 5.93 -2.70
C ALA A 75 2.39 7.34 -2.98
N GLY A 76 1.08 7.42 -3.21
CA GLY A 76 0.36 8.67 -3.32
C GLY A 76 -0.04 9.18 -1.93
N ASN A 77 -0.03 10.50 -1.80
CA ASN A 77 -0.49 11.17 -0.60
C ASN A 77 -1.99 11.46 -0.71
N ALA A 78 -2.76 11.09 0.32
CA ALA A 78 -4.20 11.32 0.36
C ALA A 78 -4.60 12.69 0.97
N ASN A 79 -3.65 13.42 1.60
CA ASN A 79 -3.88 14.74 2.19
C ASN A 79 -2.66 15.66 2.01
N ASN A 80 -2.85 16.91 1.62
CA ASN A 80 -1.79 17.91 1.35
C ASN A 80 -0.81 18.22 2.52
N SER A 81 -0.95 17.59 3.68
CA SER A 81 -0.04 17.73 4.82
C SER A 81 1.35 17.11 4.63
N LYS A 82 1.58 16.30 3.58
CA LYS A 82 2.89 15.68 3.26
C LYS A 82 3.45 16.18 1.95
N SER A 83 4.77 16.32 1.92
CA SER A 83 5.50 16.80 0.75
C SER A 83 5.97 15.62 -0.10
N ILE A 84 6.17 15.87 -1.39
CA ILE A 84 6.84 14.91 -2.28
C ILE A 84 8.23 14.63 -1.69
N GLY A 85 8.60 13.34 -1.62
CA GLY A 85 9.86 12.88 -1.06
C GLY A 85 9.78 12.42 0.40
N ASP A 86 8.75 12.81 1.15
CA ASP A 86 8.56 12.33 2.52
C ASP A 86 8.48 10.79 2.54
N VAL A 87 9.26 10.17 3.42
CA VAL A 87 9.23 8.73 3.65
C VAL A 87 8.27 8.47 4.80
N THR A 88 7.37 7.52 4.64
CA THR A 88 6.42 7.19 5.70
C THR A 88 6.43 5.71 6.02
N ILE A 89 6.34 5.43 7.32
CA ILE A 89 6.17 4.10 7.88
C ILE A 89 4.82 4.06 8.59
N PRO A 90 3.80 3.45 7.96
CA PRO A 90 2.48 3.32 8.55
C PRO A 90 2.51 2.38 9.75
N LYS A 91 1.65 2.65 10.74
CA LYS A 91 1.38 1.73 11.84
C LYS A 91 0.30 0.70 11.50
N GLN A 92 -0.56 1.04 10.54
CA GLN A 92 -1.73 0.27 10.15
C GLN A 92 -1.97 0.40 8.65
N TYR A 93 -2.47 -0.66 8.03
CA TYR A 93 -2.89 -0.69 6.64
C TYR A 93 -4.28 -1.29 6.47
N PHE A 94 -4.98 -0.94 5.40
CA PHE A 94 -6.15 -1.68 4.96
C PHE A 94 -6.27 -1.79 3.45
N ASN A 95 -7.00 -2.81 2.99
CA ASN A 95 -7.35 -2.94 1.58
C ASN A 95 -8.61 -2.11 1.28
N CYS A 96 -8.46 -1.03 0.51
CA CYS A 96 -9.59 -0.20 0.07
C CYS A 96 -10.21 -0.66 -1.26
N GLY A 97 -9.92 -1.90 -1.69
CA GLY A 97 -10.31 -2.46 -2.97
C GLY A 97 -11.50 -3.42 -2.96
N LEU A 98 -12.12 -3.69 -1.81
CA LEU A 98 -13.28 -4.57 -1.70
C LEU A 98 -14.58 -3.77 -1.75
N TRP A 99 -15.22 -3.78 -2.91
CA TRP A 99 -16.48 -3.09 -3.16
C TRP A 99 -17.46 -4.04 -3.81
N ASP A 100 -18.65 -4.14 -3.25
CA ASP A 100 -19.73 -4.97 -3.77
C ASP A 100 -20.87 -4.09 -4.28
N TRP A 101 -21.45 -4.45 -5.42
CA TRP A 101 -22.67 -3.81 -5.87
C TRP A 101 -23.79 -4.11 -4.88
N LEU A 102 -24.46 -3.05 -4.42
CA LEU A 102 -25.61 -3.17 -3.53
C LEU A 102 -26.82 -3.60 -4.38
N LEU A 103 -27.03 -4.91 -4.49
CA LEU A 103 -28.15 -5.52 -5.19
C LEU A 103 -29.15 -6.11 -4.17
N ASP A 104 -30.45 -5.90 -4.38
CA ASP A 104 -31.48 -6.76 -3.79
C ASP A 104 -31.58 -8.08 -4.61
N ASP A 105 -32.14 -9.16 -4.03
CA ASP A 105 -32.23 -10.58 -4.49
C ASP A 105 -32.64 -10.86 -5.96
N CYS A 106 -32.99 -9.84 -6.74
CA CYS A 106 -33.37 -9.94 -8.15
C CYS A 106 -32.57 -9.01 -9.08
N GLY A 107 -31.41 -8.50 -8.64
CA GLY A 107 -30.50 -7.73 -9.48
C GLY A 107 -31.00 -6.32 -9.86
N LYS A 108 -31.99 -5.77 -9.14
CA LYS A 108 -32.47 -4.40 -9.35
C LYS A 108 -32.78 -3.72 -8.02
N LYS A 109 -32.01 -2.68 -7.67
CA LYS A 109 -32.58 -1.40 -7.21
C LYS A 109 -31.55 -0.27 -7.21
N PRO A 110 -31.86 0.88 -7.84
CA PRO A 110 -31.04 2.09 -7.77
C PRO A 110 -30.97 2.74 -6.36
N ASN A 111 -31.75 2.24 -5.38
CA ASN A 111 -31.88 2.73 -4.01
C ASN A 111 -31.76 1.60 -2.96
N GLY A 112 -30.81 0.67 -3.12
CA GLY A 112 -30.50 -0.32 -2.08
C GLY A 112 -30.12 0.33 -0.75
N THR A 113 -30.55 -0.25 0.37
CA THR A 113 -30.23 0.26 1.71
C THR A 113 -28.82 -0.20 2.10
N LEU A 114 -28.00 0.70 2.64
CA LEU A 114 -26.65 0.35 3.13
C LEU A 114 -26.76 -0.75 4.20
N GLY A 115 -26.04 -1.85 4.01
CA GLY A 115 -25.95 -2.90 5.01
C GLY A 115 -25.22 -2.40 6.25
N THR A 116 -25.50 -2.99 7.41
CA THR A 116 -24.80 -2.65 8.67
C THR A 116 -23.29 -2.93 8.62
N SER A 117 -22.85 -3.77 7.68
CA SER A 117 -21.44 -4.10 7.41
C SER A 117 -20.71 -3.04 6.58
N ASP A 118 -21.44 -2.25 5.77
CA ASP A 118 -20.85 -1.33 4.81
C ASP A 118 -20.22 -0.13 5.53
N LYS A 119 -18.96 0.19 5.20
CA LYS A 119 -18.27 1.33 5.83
C LYS A 119 -18.33 2.61 4.99
N ALA A 120 -18.66 2.49 3.71
CA ALA A 120 -18.76 3.60 2.76
C ALA A 120 -19.53 3.15 1.51
N HIS A 121 -19.94 4.10 0.64
CA HIS A 121 -20.56 3.78 -0.64
C HIS A 121 -20.18 4.74 -1.76
N LEU A 122 -20.36 4.31 -3.01
CA LEU A 122 -20.23 5.09 -4.24
C LEU A 122 -21.53 5.00 -5.05
N GLU A 123 -22.04 6.12 -5.53
CA GLU A 123 -23.27 6.18 -6.36
C GLU A 123 -22.91 6.43 -7.82
N PHE A 124 -22.91 5.38 -8.63
CA PHE A 124 -22.68 5.47 -10.07
C PHE A 124 -23.95 5.85 -10.84
N GLY A 125 -25.13 5.51 -10.33
CA GLY A 125 -26.44 5.75 -10.96
C GLY A 125 -26.66 7.20 -11.45
N ASN A 126 -26.07 8.18 -10.76
CA ASN A 126 -26.19 9.61 -11.08
C ASN A 126 -25.31 10.05 -12.28
N TYR A 127 -24.46 9.17 -12.83
CA TYR A 127 -23.50 9.50 -13.89
C TYR A 127 -23.87 8.85 -15.24
N ASN A 128 -24.59 9.58 -16.08
CA ASN A 128 -25.05 9.12 -17.39
C ASN A 128 -24.50 10.01 -18.52
N LEU A 129 -23.24 9.81 -18.91
CA LEU A 129 -22.63 10.56 -20.01
C LEU A 129 -22.03 9.64 -21.08
N PRO A 130 -22.36 9.86 -22.37
CA PRO A 130 -23.38 10.79 -22.87
C PRO A 130 -24.78 10.36 -22.37
N LYS A 131 -25.65 11.33 -22.08
CA LYS A 131 -27.04 11.03 -21.71
C LYS A 131 -27.66 10.31 -22.91
N GLY A 132 -27.89 8.99 -22.78
CA GLY A 132 -28.65 8.27 -23.78
C GLY A 132 -29.99 8.97 -23.98
N GLU A 133 -30.44 9.09 -25.22
CA GLU A 133 -31.75 9.67 -25.53
C GLU A 133 -32.80 8.98 -24.67
N ALA A 134 -33.44 9.73 -23.77
CA ALA A 134 -34.47 9.23 -22.89
C ALA A 134 -35.62 8.69 -23.75
N LYS A 135 -35.68 7.38 -23.92
CA LYS A 135 -36.88 6.71 -24.46
C LYS A 135 -37.93 6.65 -23.35
N GLY A 136 -38.53 7.79 -23.03
CA GLY A 136 -39.63 7.90 -22.07
C GLY A 136 -39.31 8.69 -20.80
N GLU A 137 -40.36 9.23 -20.19
CA GLU A 137 -40.33 10.10 -19.02
C GLU A 137 -39.66 9.44 -17.81
N GLY A 138 -38.60 10.08 -17.31
CA GLY A 138 -37.89 9.71 -16.08
C GLY A 138 -36.38 9.69 -16.26
N GLU A 139 -35.67 10.27 -15.29
CA GLU A 139 -34.20 10.20 -15.23
C GLU A 139 -33.80 8.74 -14.92
N VAL A 140 -33.42 7.97 -15.95
CA VAL A 140 -33.01 6.57 -15.80
C VAL A 140 -31.60 6.54 -15.23
N ASN A 141 -31.42 6.25 -13.95
CA ASN A 141 -30.10 5.92 -13.39
C ASN A 141 -29.44 4.81 -14.21
N ASN A 142 -28.13 4.88 -14.49
CA ASN A 142 -27.47 3.77 -15.19
C ASN A 142 -27.64 2.45 -14.42
N GLU A 143 -27.47 1.36 -15.16
CA GLU A 143 -27.50 0.00 -14.63
C GLU A 143 -26.36 -0.29 -13.64
N LEU A 144 -25.37 0.61 -13.50
CA LEU A 144 -24.31 0.44 -12.51
C LEU A 144 -24.85 0.66 -11.08
N GLY A 145 -25.68 1.68 -10.81
CA GLY A 145 -26.31 1.80 -9.49
C GLY A 145 -25.34 2.21 -8.37
N ARG A 146 -25.26 1.44 -7.25
CA ARG A 146 -24.45 1.79 -6.05
C ARG A 146 -23.52 0.66 -5.62
N MET A 147 -22.31 1.00 -5.15
CA MET A 147 -21.39 0.05 -4.51
C MET A 147 -21.22 0.36 -3.02
N GLY A 148 -21.19 -0.67 -2.18
CA GLY A 148 -20.81 -0.60 -0.77
C GLY A 148 -19.39 -1.13 -0.57
N TYR A 149 -18.66 -0.54 0.38
CA TYR A 149 -17.34 -1.04 0.78
C TYR A 149 -17.46 -2.11 1.86
N SER A 150 -16.80 -3.26 1.63
CA SER A 150 -16.67 -4.35 2.58
C SER A 150 -15.24 -4.48 3.10
N THR A 151 -15.06 -5.08 4.28
CA THR A 151 -13.74 -5.30 4.88
C THR A 151 -13.18 -6.66 4.52
N GLU A 152 -11.85 -6.78 4.50
CA GLU A 152 -11.16 -8.07 4.44
C GLU A 152 -11.58 -8.99 5.58
N GLN A 153 -11.40 -10.29 5.36
CA GLN A 153 -11.60 -11.32 6.37
C GLN A 153 -10.29 -12.06 6.63
N PHE A 154 -9.99 -12.35 7.89
CA PHE A 154 -8.82 -13.14 8.27
C PHE A 154 -9.19 -14.25 9.25
N PHE A 155 -8.38 -15.31 9.27
CA PHE A 155 -8.47 -16.38 10.25
C PHE A 155 -7.42 -16.14 11.33
N SER A 156 -7.85 -16.01 12.58
CA SER A 156 -6.95 -15.86 13.72
C SER A 156 -6.51 -17.21 14.24
N GLU A 157 -5.21 -17.36 14.53
CA GLU A 157 -4.68 -18.54 15.25
C GLU A 157 -5.28 -18.68 16.65
N SER A 158 -5.60 -17.57 17.31
CA SER A 158 -6.26 -17.54 18.62
C SER A 158 -7.80 -17.57 18.53
N GLY A 159 -8.35 -17.53 17.31
CA GLY A 159 -9.78 -17.50 17.05
C GLY A 159 -10.41 -18.89 16.99
N LYS A 160 -11.71 -18.93 16.68
CA LYS A 160 -12.38 -20.19 16.36
C LYS A 160 -11.89 -20.69 14.99
N PRO A 161 -11.44 -21.95 14.86
CA PRO A 161 -11.03 -22.51 13.58
C PRO A 161 -12.12 -22.34 12.53
N ASN A 162 -11.71 -21.99 11.31
CA ASN A 162 -12.60 -21.76 10.15
C ASN A 162 -13.67 -20.68 10.34
N ASN A 163 -13.53 -19.81 11.34
CA ASN A 163 -14.42 -18.67 11.51
C ASN A 163 -13.69 -17.37 11.11
N PRO A 164 -14.04 -16.74 9.98
CA PRO A 164 -13.39 -15.52 9.54
C PRO A 164 -13.75 -14.34 10.44
N GLN A 165 -12.78 -13.45 10.64
CA GLN A 165 -12.97 -12.19 11.37
C GLN A 165 -12.76 -11.03 10.41
N SER A 166 -13.69 -10.07 10.42
CA SER A 166 -13.53 -8.83 9.66
C SER A 166 -12.32 -8.04 10.13
N LEU A 167 -11.46 -7.67 9.19
CA LEU A 167 -10.28 -6.87 9.41
C LEU A 167 -10.38 -5.57 8.61
N LEU A 168 -10.77 -4.49 9.30
CA LEU A 168 -10.67 -3.16 8.70
C LEU A 168 -9.24 -2.64 8.75
N TRP A 169 -8.46 -2.90 9.81
CA TRP A 169 -7.08 -2.40 9.93
C TRP A 169 -6.15 -3.55 10.28
N ALA A 170 -5.17 -3.81 9.42
CA ALA A 170 -4.05 -4.67 9.71
C ALA A 170 -2.97 -3.86 10.46
N GLU A 171 -2.72 -4.23 11.71
CA GLU A 171 -1.66 -3.64 12.54
C GLU A 171 -0.28 -4.09 12.07
N ILE A 172 0.68 -3.18 12.03
CA ILE A 172 2.08 -3.53 11.84
C ILE A 172 2.65 -4.08 13.14
N ASN A 173 3.51 -5.10 13.03
CA ASN A 173 4.16 -5.72 14.18
C ASN A 173 4.84 -4.65 15.06
N PHE A 174 4.47 -4.64 16.35
CA PHE A 174 4.95 -3.63 17.31
C PHE A 174 6.48 -3.55 17.38
N ASN A 175 7.19 -4.68 17.29
CA ASN A 175 8.65 -4.69 17.34
C ASN A 175 9.29 -4.09 16.08
N LEU A 176 8.64 -4.22 14.91
CA LEU A 176 9.06 -3.54 13.68
C LEU A 176 8.79 -2.04 13.78
N LEU A 177 7.63 -1.65 14.30
CA LEU A 177 7.28 -0.24 14.45
C LEU A 177 8.18 0.47 15.48
N LYS A 178 8.48 -0.19 16.61
CA LYS A 178 9.45 0.28 17.61
C LYS A 178 10.88 0.34 17.07
N PHE A 179 11.25 -0.57 16.17
CA PHE A 179 12.54 -0.47 15.49
C PHE A 179 12.55 0.75 14.55
N ALA A 180 11.48 0.95 13.80
CA ALA A 180 11.34 2.06 12.86
C ALA A 180 11.31 3.44 13.54
N SER A 181 10.81 3.57 14.77
CA SER A 181 10.84 4.84 15.50
C SER A 181 12.26 5.32 15.79
N ASN A 182 13.25 4.43 15.85
CA ASN A 182 14.65 4.83 16.01
C ASN A 182 15.21 5.53 14.75
N LEU A 183 14.54 5.38 13.61
CA LEU A 183 14.94 6.03 12.35
C LEU A 183 14.51 7.49 12.29
N GLU A 184 13.54 7.93 13.10
CA GLU A 184 13.11 9.33 13.10
C GLU A 184 14.27 10.24 13.51
N GLU A 185 14.41 11.37 12.80
CA GLU A 185 15.44 12.36 13.06
C GLU A 185 15.31 12.86 14.51
N SER A 186 16.39 12.69 15.30
CA SER A 186 16.47 13.25 16.64
C SER A 186 17.54 14.34 16.65
N PRO A 187 17.20 15.60 17.01
CA PRO A 187 18.17 16.70 17.06
C PRO A 187 19.29 16.47 18.09
N ASN A 188 19.14 15.48 18.97
CA ASN A 188 20.13 15.10 19.99
C ASN A 188 20.80 13.74 19.72
N ALA A 189 20.52 13.09 18.59
CA ALA A 189 21.23 11.88 18.20
C ALA A 189 22.65 12.25 17.74
N LYS A 190 23.56 12.38 18.71
CA LYS A 190 25.00 12.26 18.42
C LYS A 190 25.18 10.95 17.68
N SER A 191 25.82 11.04 16.51
CA SER A 191 26.19 9.93 15.64
C SER A 191 26.93 8.84 16.42
N ILE A 192 26.16 7.98 17.09
CA ILE A 192 26.62 6.71 17.63
C ILE A 192 26.13 5.72 16.60
N SER A 193 26.99 5.47 15.62
CA SER A 193 26.88 4.28 14.78
C SER A 193 26.65 3.11 15.73
N LEU A 194 25.53 2.41 15.60
CA LEU A 194 25.74 1.09 15.05
C LEU A 194 24.86 0.76 13.85
N TYR A 195 23.55 1.06 13.76
CA TYR A 195 22.77 0.60 12.58
C TYR A 195 21.54 1.45 12.17
N CYS A 196 21.64 2.78 12.10
CA CYS A 196 20.60 3.75 11.63
C CYS A 196 19.73 4.33 12.76
N VAL A 197 20.28 5.27 13.53
CA VAL A 197 19.50 6.14 14.41
C VAL A 197 19.50 7.54 13.80
N GLY A 198 18.33 8.16 13.62
CA GLY A 198 18.18 9.48 13.01
C GLY A 198 18.58 9.50 11.53
N MET A 199 17.74 8.91 10.67
CA MET A 199 17.99 8.90 9.22
C MET A 199 17.72 10.28 8.63
N GLU A 200 18.79 10.94 8.19
CA GLU A 200 18.69 12.17 7.42
C GLU A 200 18.37 11.87 5.96
N LEU A 201 17.33 12.50 5.42
CA LEU A 201 16.96 12.37 4.02
C LEU A 201 17.56 13.52 3.21
N GLU A 202 18.28 13.17 2.15
CA GLU A 202 18.85 14.14 1.22
C GLU A 202 17.74 14.90 0.47
N GLN A 203 17.87 16.23 0.40
CA GLN A 203 16.93 17.08 -0.33
C GLN A 203 17.13 17.03 -1.85
N CYS A 204 18.37 16.77 -2.28
CA CYS A 204 18.79 16.86 -3.66
C CYS A 204 19.42 15.54 -4.10
N LEU A 205 19.06 15.07 -5.29
CA LEU A 205 19.74 13.93 -5.92
C LEU A 205 21.06 14.37 -6.57
N ASN A 206 21.10 15.60 -7.09
CA ASN A 206 22.27 16.26 -7.66
C ASN A 206 22.06 17.79 -7.62
N SER A 207 23.02 18.57 -8.14
CA SER A 207 23.00 20.04 -8.10
C SER A 207 21.80 20.70 -8.80
N SER A 208 21.09 19.98 -9.67
CA SER A 208 19.96 20.51 -10.45
C SER A 208 18.60 19.89 -10.07
N GLU A 209 18.59 18.74 -9.39
CA GLU A 209 17.38 18.01 -9.01
C GLU A 209 17.21 18.01 -7.49
N CYS A 210 16.57 19.06 -6.97
CA CYS A 210 16.25 19.25 -5.56
C CYS A 210 14.74 19.33 -5.32
N LEU A 211 14.30 18.79 -4.18
CA LEU A 211 12.92 18.99 -3.72
C LEU A 211 12.75 20.39 -3.11
N PRO A 212 11.56 21.02 -3.23
CA PRO A 212 11.31 22.35 -2.65
C PRO A 212 11.45 22.41 -1.13
N LYS A 213 11.26 21.28 -0.47
CA LYS A 213 11.41 21.10 0.98
C LYS A 213 12.26 19.87 1.23
N LYS A 214 13.08 19.92 2.27
CA LYS A 214 13.82 18.75 2.74
C LYS A 214 12.81 17.66 3.15
N PRO A 215 12.94 16.44 2.60
CA PRO A 215 12.10 15.32 3.01
C PRO A 215 12.27 14.99 4.48
N LYS A 216 11.24 14.39 5.07
CA LYS A 216 11.31 13.83 6.42
C LYS A 216 10.79 12.40 6.47
N LEU A 217 11.25 11.68 7.47
CA LEU A 217 10.63 10.42 7.89
C LEU A 217 9.41 10.70 8.77
N VAL A 218 8.32 10.01 8.52
CA VAL A 218 7.08 10.11 9.30
C VAL A 218 6.61 8.73 9.74
N LEU A 219 6.51 8.49 11.05
CA LEU A 219 5.97 7.25 11.60
C LEU A 219 4.48 7.37 11.96
N GLY A 220 3.80 6.24 12.11
CA GLY A 220 2.51 6.16 12.82
C GLY A 220 1.28 6.49 11.96
N LEU A 221 1.49 6.57 10.65
CA LEU A 221 0.44 6.89 9.68
C LEU A 221 -0.47 5.70 9.35
N LYS A 222 -1.63 5.98 8.78
CA LYS A 222 -2.55 4.99 8.22
C LYS A 222 -2.36 4.91 6.72
N GLY A 223 -2.09 3.71 6.22
CA GLY A 223 -1.89 3.41 4.79
C GLY A 223 -3.04 2.59 4.21
N SER A 224 -3.14 2.60 2.88
CA SER A 224 -4.08 1.73 2.15
C SER A 224 -3.50 1.15 0.88
N THR A 225 -4.03 -0.01 0.53
CA THR A 225 -3.73 -0.73 -0.71
C THR A 225 -5.01 -0.80 -1.54
N PRO A 226 -5.06 -0.26 -2.76
CA PRO A 226 -6.24 -0.37 -3.60
C PRO A 226 -6.08 -1.41 -4.71
N ASN A 227 -7.20 -2.07 -5.07
CA ASN A 227 -7.33 -2.87 -6.29
C ASN A 227 -7.32 -2.00 -7.56
N THR A 228 -7.77 -0.74 -7.45
CA THR A 228 -7.89 0.20 -8.57
C THR A 228 -7.06 1.46 -8.31
N CYS A 229 -6.24 1.86 -9.29
CA CYS A 229 -5.47 3.10 -9.18
C CYS A 229 -6.31 4.26 -9.73
N VAL A 230 -6.87 5.07 -8.83
CA VAL A 230 -7.60 6.28 -9.21
C VAL A 230 -6.74 7.51 -8.89
N ASP A 231 -6.24 8.19 -9.92
CA ASP A 231 -5.56 9.48 -9.78
C ASP A 231 -6.58 10.63 -9.88
N ASN A 232 -7.39 10.76 -8.83
CA ASN A 232 -8.46 11.76 -8.76
C ASN A 232 -8.43 12.45 -7.39
N ALA A 233 -8.39 13.78 -7.39
CA ALA A 233 -8.30 14.57 -6.17
C ALA A 233 -9.52 14.37 -5.24
N ALA A 234 -10.73 14.28 -5.80
CA ALA A 234 -11.95 14.05 -5.03
C ALA A 234 -11.98 12.64 -4.40
N CYS A 235 -11.53 11.63 -5.13
CA CYS A 235 -11.39 10.27 -4.61
C CYS A 235 -10.43 10.23 -3.41
N ARG A 236 -9.24 10.86 -3.53
CA ARG A 236 -8.28 10.98 -2.42
C ARG A 236 -8.89 11.69 -1.20
N ALA A 237 -9.61 12.78 -1.42
CA ALA A 237 -10.26 13.53 -0.35
C ALA A 237 -11.35 12.71 0.37
N PHE A 238 -12.14 11.93 -0.38
CA PHE A 238 -13.10 10.99 0.19
C PHE A 238 -12.42 9.96 1.08
N LEU A 239 -11.36 9.30 0.60
CA LEU A 239 -10.63 8.29 1.35
C LEU A 239 -10.00 8.84 2.64
N PHE A 240 -9.46 10.04 2.58
CA PHE A 240 -8.95 10.73 3.77
C PHE A 240 -10.08 11.06 4.75
N LYS A 241 -11.21 11.62 4.30
CA LYS A 241 -12.35 11.98 5.17
C LYS A 241 -13.01 10.77 5.81
N THR A 242 -13.21 9.70 5.04
CA THR A 242 -13.92 8.49 5.49
C THR A 242 -13.04 7.61 6.38
N PHE A 243 -11.78 7.39 5.99
CA PHE A 243 -10.91 6.39 6.62
C PHE A 243 -9.70 6.98 7.34
N HIS A 244 -9.53 8.32 7.33
CA HIS A 244 -8.36 9.00 7.91
C HIS A 244 -7.03 8.49 7.34
N LEU A 245 -7.06 8.12 6.06
CA LEU A 245 -5.91 7.63 5.31
C LEU A 245 -4.97 8.75 4.90
N LEU A 246 -3.69 8.61 5.21
CA LEU A 246 -2.68 9.57 4.77
C LEU A 246 -1.90 9.06 3.56
N ILE A 247 -1.83 7.74 3.38
CA ILE A 247 -1.14 7.11 2.25
C ILE A 247 -2.08 6.19 1.47
N TRP A 248 -2.06 6.38 0.16
CA TRP A 248 -2.79 5.59 -0.82
C TRP A 248 -1.81 5.13 -1.90
N ARG A 249 -2.11 4.06 -2.64
CA ARG A 249 -1.23 3.49 -3.69
C ARG A 249 0.01 2.73 -3.18
N ALA A 250 0.08 2.41 -1.88
CA ALA A 250 0.97 1.35 -1.43
C ALA A 250 0.33 0.02 -1.87
N GLN A 251 0.56 -0.43 -3.12
CA GLN A 251 0.15 -1.79 -3.49
C GLN A 251 1.04 -2.73 -2.67
N LEU A 252 0.44 -3.37 -1.65
CA LEU A 252 0.97 -4.57 -0.98
C LEU A 252 0.55 -5.83 -1.78
#